data_AF-A0A7V1BI39-F1
#
_entry.id   AF-A0A7V1BI39-F1
#
_cell.length_a   1.000
_cell.length_b   1.000
_cell.length_c   1.000
_cell.angle_alpha   90.00
_cell.angle_beta   90.00
_cell.angle_gamma   90.00
#
_symmetry.space_group_name_H-M   'P 1'
#
loop_
_entity.id
_entity.type
_entity.pdbx_description
1 polymer ?
#
loop_
_entity_poly.entity_id
_entity_poly.type
_entity_poly.pdbx_seq_one_letter_code
_entity_poly.pdbx_strand_id
1 'polypeptide(L)'
;MSVAENIDGSDVAKTKSVGDGKVASLYRMAMPGHLCPYGLKSKSLLERKRLSFDDILLTTRDEVDAFKAAHGVETTPILLIGGWR
;
A
#
# COMPACT_ATOMS: atom_id res chain seq x y z
N MET A 1 -3.00 10.06 30.75
CA MET A 1 -2.00 10.12 29.67
C MET A 1 -2.75 9.86 28.38
N SER A 2 -2.81 10.84 27.47
CA SER A 2 -3.69 10.76 26.29
C SER A 2 -2.93 10.12 25.12
N VAL A 3 -3.59 9.24 24.38
CA VAL A 3 -3.03 8.51 23.23
C VAL A 3 -2.56 9.45 22.09
N ALA A 4 -2.95 10.73 22.12
CA ALA A 4 -2.67 11.69 21.06
C ALA A 4 -1.20 12.17 21.01
N GLU A 5 -0.42 12.06 22.09
CA GLU A 5 0.96 12.58 22.12
C GLU A 5 1.96 11.76 21.28
N ASN A 6 1.58 10.56 20.83
CA ASN A 6 2.47 9.65 20.09
C ASN A 6 2.10 9.47 18.61
N ILE A 7 1.11 10.20 18.09
CA ILE A 7 0.68 10.06 16.68
C ILE A 7 1.22 11.23 15.86
N ASP A 8 2.11 10.93 14.92
CA ASP A 8 2.60 11.91 13.97
C ASP A 8 1.43 12.48 13.14
N GLY A 9 1.32 13.81 13.14
CA GLY A 9 0.46 14.53 12.20
C GLY A 9 0.88 14.24 10.75
N SER A 10 -0.04 14.43 9.81
CA SER A 10 0.18 14.01 8.42
C SER A 10 1.43 14.61 7.76
N ASP A 11 1.78 15.85 8.09
CA ASP A 11 2.97 16.53 7.55
C ASP A 11 4.27 16.03 8.21
N VAL A 12 4.21 15.71 9.50
CA VAL A 12 5.33 15.13 10.25
C VAL A 12 5.62 13.71 9.75
N ALA A 13 4.58 12.89 9.61
CA ALA A 13 4.68 11.54 9.06
C ALA A 13 5.26 11.58 7.63
N LYS A 14 4.82 12.52 6.80
CA LYS A 14 5.34 12.70 5.44
C LYS A 14 6.82 13.05 5.44
N THR A 15 7.23 14.01 6.27
CA THR A 15 8.63 14.45 6.36
C THR A 15 9.54 13.32 6.84
N LYS A 16 9.11 12.54 7.84
CA LYS A 16 9.84 11.36 8.32
C LYS A 16 9.88 10.20 7.33
N SER A 17 8.91 10.14 6.41
CA SER A 17 8.82 9.08 5.38
C SER A 17 9.68 9.39 4.13
N VAL A 18 10.23 10.59 4.00
CA VAL A 18 11.22 10.92 2.97
C VAL A 18 12.57 10.35 3.39
N GLY A 19 12.79 9.06 3.14
CA GLY A 19 14.08 8.39 3.29
C GLY A 19 14.74 8.09 1.93
N ASP A 20 16.05 7.84 1.93
CA ASP A 20 16.96 7.64 0.79
C ASP A 20 16.57 6.51 -0.21
N GLY A 21 15.43 6.63 -0.88
CA GLY A 21 15.03 5.71 -1.96
C GLY A 21 14.19 4.51 -1.53
N LYS A 22 13.51 4.55 -0.37
CA LYS A 22 12.52 3.52 -0.02
C LYS A 22 11.27 3.70 -0.86
N VAL A 23 11.18 2.96 -1.96
CA VAL A 23 9.98 2.92 -2.81
C VAL A 23 8.89 2.13 -2.10
N ALA A 24 7.71 2.72 -1.98
CA ALA A 24 6.52 2.01 -1.51
C ALA A 24 5.84 1.33 -2.70
N SER A 25 5.41 0.08 -2.56
CA SER A 25 4.74 -0.67 -3.63
C SER A 25 3.35 -1.09 -3.18
N LEU A 26 2.32 -0.58 -3.86
CA LEU A 26 0.92 -0.92 -3.64
C LEU A 26 0.55 -2.08 -4.55
N TYR A 27 0.23 -3.23 -3.96
CA TYR A 27 -0.32 -4.37 -4.69
C TYR A 27 -1.82 -4.37 -4.54
N ARG A 28 -2.58 -4.32 -5.64
CA ARG A 28 -4.05 -4.31 -5.60
C ARG A 28 -4.67 -5.12 -6.73
N MET A 29 -5.84 -5.70 -6.46
CA MET A 29 -6.61 -6.40 -7.48
C MET A 29 -7.23 -5.42 -8.49
N ALA A 30 -7.06 -5.74 -9.76
CA ALA A 30 -7.75 -5.10 -10.88
C ALA A 30 -7.98 -6.15 -11.98
N MET A 31 -9.04 -6.93 -11.84
CA MET A 31 -9.39 -8.00 -12.77
C MET A 31 -10.54 -7.56 -13.70
N PRO A 32 -10.70 -8.16 -14.89
CA PRO A 32 -11.86 -7.90 -15.74
C PRO A 32 -13.18 -8.13 -14.98
N GLY A 33 -14.04 -7.12 -14.93
CA GLY A 33 -15.30 -7.18 -14.18
C GLY A 33 -15.18 -7.11 -12.65
N HIS A 34 -13.96 -7.00 -12.09
CA HIS A 34 -13.75 -6.90 -10.66
C HIS A 34 -12.61 -5.93 -10.31
N LEU A 35 -12.99 -4.65 -10.17
CA LEU A 35 -12.13 -3.63 -9.57
C LEU A 35 -12.37 -3.59 -8.06
N CYS A 36 -11.33 -3.86 -7.28
CA CYS A 36 -11.44 -3.85 -5.83
C CYS A 36 -11.63 -2.41 -5.31
N PRO A 37 -12.75 -2.09 -4.62
CA PRO A 37 -13.00 -0.75 -4.10
C PRO A 37 -11.96 -0.34 -3.04
N TYR A 38 -11.49 -1.30 -2.23
CA TYR A 38 -10.43 -1.05 -1.26
C TYR A 38 -9.10 -0.72 -1.93
N GLY A 39 -8.77 -1.37 -3.06
CA GLY A 39 -7.58 -1.06 -3.85
C GLY A 39 -7.57 0.39 -4.34
N LEU A 40 -8.69 0.85 -4.88
CA LEU A 40 -8.85 2.24 -5.33
C LEU A 40 -8.80 3.24 -4.17
N LYS A 41 -9.40 2.90 -3.02
CA LYS A 41 -9.35 3.74 -1.82
C LYS A 41 -7.92 3.91 -1.33
N SER A 42 -7.14 2.83 -1.29
CA SER A 42 -5.72 2.88 -0.91
C SER A 42 -4.92 3.75 -1.89
N LYS A 43 -5.08 3.54 -3.20
CA LYS A 43 -4.43 4.38 -4.23
C LYS A 43 -4.76 5.86 -4.05
N SER A 44 -6.04 6.19 -3.96
CA SER A 44 -6.51 7.57 -3.77
C SER A 44 -5.98 8.20 -2.48
N LEU A 45 -5.82 7.42 -1.41
CA LEU A 45 -5.22 7.92 -0.17
C LEU A 45 -3.74 8.29 -0.37
N LEU A 46 -2.96 7.41 -0.99
CA LEU A 46 -1.52 7.65 -1.22
C LEU A 46 -1.28 8.87 -2.12
N GLU A 47 -2.07 8.99 -3.19
CA GLU A 47 -2.03 10.14 -4.10
C GLU A 47 -2.37 11.46 -3.38
N ARG A 48 -3.44 11.48 -2.56
CA ARG A 48 -3.83 12.68 -1.79
C ARG A 48 -2.79 13.08 -0.77
N LYS A 49 -2.05 12.12 -0.20
CA LYS A 49 -0.93 12.37 0.69
C LYS A 49 0.36 12.77 -0.03
N ARG A 50 0.35 12.73 -1.38
CA ARG A 50 1.51 13.01 -2.25
C ARG A 50 2.71 12.16 -1.83
N LEU A 51 2.46 10.88 -1.60
CA LEU A 51 3.50 9.87 -1.35
C LEU A 51 3.92 9.29 -2.70
N SER A 52 5.22 9.01 -2.87
CA SER A 52 5.74 8.30 -4.04
C SER A 52 5.56 6.79 -3.84
N PHE A 53 4.92 6.12 -4.78
CA PHE A 53 4.70 4.68 -4.73
C PHE A 53 4.52 4.08 -6.14
N ASP A 54 4.75 2.78 -6.26
CA ASP A 54 4.45 1.99 -7.44
C ASP A 54 3.07 1.32 -7.31
N ASP A 55 2.23 1.43 -8.34
CA ASP A 55 0.91 0.78 -8.40
C ASP A 55 1.01 -0.53 -9.19
N ILE A 56 1.08 -1.66 -8.49
CA ILE A 56 1.20 -3.00 -9.06
C ILE A 56 -0.16 -3.69 -9.05
N LEU A 57 -0.63 -4.07 -10.24
CA LEU A 57 -1.93 -4.71 -10.43
C LEU A 57 -1.82 -6.22 -10.39
N LEU A 58 -2.70 -6.85 -9.62
CA LEU A 58 -2.99 -8.28 -9.67
C LEU A 58 -4.25 -8.46 -10.51
N THR A 59 -4.09 -9.04 -11.69
CA THR A 59 -5.09 -9.06 -12.76
C THR A 59 -5.75 -10.42 -12.93
N THR A 60 -5.20 -11.46 -12.31
CA THR A 60 -5.77 -12.81 -12.27
C THR A 60 -5.89 -13.34 -10.85
N ARG A 61 -6.73 -14.37 -10.65
CA ARG A 61 -6.85 -15.02 -9.35
C ARG A 61 -5.55 -15.73 -8.95
N ASP A 62 -4.89 -16.39 -9.91
CA ASP A 62 -3.64 -17.10 -9.68
C ASP A 62 -2.52 -16.14 -9.25
N GLU A 63 -2.44 -14.95 -9.84
CA GLU A 63 -1.51 -13.89 -9.40
C GLU A 63 -1.78 -13.46 -7.96
N VAL A 64 -3.06 -13.33 -7.57
CA VAL A 64 -3.44 -12.95 -6.20
C VAL A 64 -3.04 -14.04 -5.22
N ASP A 65 -3.34 -15.30 -5.52
CA ASP A 65 -3.06 -16.41 -4.62
C ASP A 65 -1.54 -16.67 -4.52
N ALA A 66 -0.80 -16.55 -5.62
CA ALA A 66 0.66 -16.61 -5.63
C ALA A 66 1.29 -15.47 -4.83
N PHE A 67 0.79 -14.24 -4.98
CA PHE A 67 1.26 -13.08 -4.21
C PHE A 67 1.03 -13.29 -2.69
N LYS A 68 -0.17 -13.73 -2.31
CA LYS A 68 -0.50 -14.02 -0.91
C LYS A 68 0.41 -15.07 -0.30
N ALA A 69 0.65 -16.17 -1.02
CA ALA A 69 1.54 -17.23 -0.57
C ALA A 69 2.99 -16.75 -0.44
N ALA A 70 3.49 -16.00 -1.42
CA ALA A 70 4.86 -15.49 -1.43
C ALA A 70 5.15 -14.51 -0.27
N HIS A 71 4.16 -13.69 0.11
CA HIS A 71 4.32 -12.67 1.15
C HIS A 71 3.70 -13.06 2.50
N GLY A 72 3.07 -14.23 2.62
CA GLY A 72 2.43 -14.69 3.85
C GLY A 72 1.25 -13.84 4.30
N VAL A 73 0.49 -13.27 3.36
CA VAL A 73 -0.62 -12.35 3.65
C VAL A 73 -1.96 -12.92 3.23
N GLU A 74 -3.01 -12.64 4.00
CA GLU A 74 -4.35 -13.18 3.72
C GLU A 74 -5.14 -12.35 2.70
N THR A 75 -4.83 -11.07 2.58
CA THR A 75 -5.65 -10.10 1.84
C THR A 75 -4.84 -9.12 0.99
N THR A 76 -5.50 -8.56 -0.01
CA THR A 76 -5.04 -7.46 -0.85
C THR A 76 -6.17 -6.42 -0.93
N PRO A 77 -5.92 -5.11 -1.00
CA PRO A 77 -4.63 -4.48 -1.29
C PRO A 77 -3.66 -4.45 -0.10
N ILE A 78 -2.36 -4.48 -0.38
CA ILE A 78 -1.31 -4.28 0.63
C ILE A 78 -0.25 -3.29 0.11
N LEU A 79 0.33 -2.51 1.03
CA LEU A 79 1.40 -1.58 0.75
C LEU A 79 2.69 -2.10 1.39
N LEU A 80 3.71 -2.37 0.59
CA LEU A 80 5.04 -2.74 1.08
C LEU A 80 5.94 -1.50 1.07
N ILE A 81 6.63 -1.23 2.18
CA ILE A 81 7.54 -0.09 2.33
C ILE A 81 8.92 -0.62 2.73
N GLY A 82 9.97 -0.20 2.03
CA GLY A 82 11.34 -0.53 2.41
C GLY A 82 11.78 -1.96 2.06
N GLY A 83 11.18 -2.56 1.02
CA GLY A 83 11.68 -3.81 0.44
C GLY A 83 11.43 -5.06 1.27
N TRP A 84 10.34 -5.11 2.05
CA TRP A 84 9.92 -6.32 2.78
C TRP A 84 9.93 -7.54 1.84
N ARG A 85 10.75 -8.53 2.19
CA ARG A 85 10.82 -9.88 1.64
C ARG A 85 10.52 -10.86 2.74
#